data_AF-A0A5C1AFE0-F1
#
_entry.id   AF-A0A5C1AFE0-F1
#
_cell.length_a   1.000
_cell.length_b   1.000
_cell.length_c   1.000
_cell.angle_alpha   90.00
_cell.angle_beta   90.00
_cell.angle_gamma   90.00
#
_symmetry.space_group_name_H-M   'P 1'
#
loop_
_entity.id
_entity.type
_entity.pdbx_description
1 polymer ?
#
loop_
_entity_poly.entity_id
_entity_poly.type
_entity_poly.pdbx_seq_one_letter_code
_entity_poly.pdbx_strand_id
1 'polypeptide(L)'
;MADARVPDEFYAVVAHHLPPERPNGPRGGRPWVGHRAALRVIGYVLASGVRWADVPAELGCSGRTAHRRLRAREEAGIWDQWYADLLRLLRPAGKRDTDRVVIDRVYVRAFGGGEATGPSPVGRGKPGTKHTLMVDRSGVPLSIRTAGGERE
;
A
#
# COMPACT_ATOMS: atom_id res chain seq x y z
N MET A 1 6.35 -8.60 19.48
CA MET A 1 5.44 -7.78 18.63
C MET A 1 6.17 -7.51 17.34
N ALA A 2 5.58 -7.81 16.19
CA ALA A 2 6.24 -7.57 14.90
C ALA A 2 6.69 -6.11 14.83
N ASP A 3 7.99 -5.89 14.63
CA ASP A 3 8.60 -4.59 14.40
C ASP A 3 8.14 -4.07 13.03
N ALA A 4 6.86 -3.75 12.94
CA ALA A 4 6.17 -3.24 11.77
C ALA A 4 6.50 -1.75 11.55
N ARG A 5 7.78 -1.42 11.72
CA ARG A 5 8.27 -0.07 11.62
C ARG A 5 8.73 0.13 10.18
N VAL A 6 8.00 0.98 9.46
CA VAL A 6 8.53 1.58 8.23
C VAL A 6 9.86 2.26 8.61
N PRO A 7 11.00 1.83 8.05
CA PRO A 7 12.29 2.40 8.42
C PRO A 7 12.31 3.91 8.17
N ASP A 8 13.03 4.66 9.00
CA ASP A 8 13.08 6.12 8.85
C ASP A 8 13.75 6.54 7.53
N GLU A 9 14.71 5.75 7.06
CA GLU A 9 15.32 5.88 5.73
C GLU A 9 14.31 5.73 4.61
N PHE A 10 13.35 4.80 4.75
CA PHE A 10 12.27 4.63 3.79
C PHE A 10 11.46 5.92 3.68
N TYR A 11 11.09 6.51 4.83
CA TYR A 11 10.34 7.77 4.83
C TYR A 11 11.11 8.90 4.13
N ALA A 12 12.41 9.02 4.38
CA ALA A 12 13.24 10.06 3.75
C ALA A 12 13.25 9.97 2.22
N VAL A 13 13.33 8.75 1.68
CA VAL A 13 13.28 8.51 0.23
C VAL A 13 11.97 8.99 -0.37
N VAL A 14 10.85 8.68 0.28
CA VAL A 14 9.52 8.80 -0.34
C VAL A 14 8.76 10.07 0.04
N ALA A 15 9.23 10.81 1.06
CA ALA A 15 8.55 11.98 1.61
C ALA A 15 8.34 13.10 0.58
N HIS A 16 9.16 13.18 -0.46
CA HIS A 16 9.10 14.25 -1.47
C HIS A 16 7.82 14.22 -2.33
N HIS A 17 7.12 13.09 -2.43
CA HIS A 17 5.81 13.01 -3.09
C HIS A 17 4.66 13.45 -2.18
N LEU A 18 4.91 13.64 -0.88
CA LEU A 18 3.86 14.01 0.06
C LEU A 18 3.58 15.51 -0.03
N PRO A 19 2.30 15.91 0.07
CA PRO A 19 1.97 17.32 0.13
C PRO A 19 2.57 17.94 1.40
N PRO A 20 2.89 19.25 1.40
CA PRO A 20 3.43 19.93 2.56
C PRO A 20 2.59 19.69 3.83
N GLU A 21 3.29 19.49 4.95
CA GLU A 21 2.63 19.42 6.25
C GLU A 21 1.97 20.78 6.55
N ARG A 22 0.74 20.75 7.06
CA ARG A 22 -0.03 21.98 7.30
C ARG A 22 0.21 22.42 8.75
N PRO A 23 0.63 23.68 8.99
CA PRO A 23 0.67 24.21 10.34
C PRO A 23 -0.74 24.32 10.91
N ASN A 24 -0.84 24.38 12.23
CA ASN A 24 -2.11 24.69 12.88
C ASN A 24 -2.53 26.10 12.48
N GLY A 25 -3.79 26.25 12.04
CA GLY A 25 -4.31 27.55 11.65
C GLY A 25 -4.36 28.52 12.85
N PRO A 26 -4.40 29.84 12.60
CA PRO A 26 -4.40 30.87 13.65
C PRO A 26 -5.61 30.77 14.60
N ARG A 27 -6.68 30.10 14.19
CA ARG A 27 -7.88 29.84 15.02
C ARG A 27 -7.75 28.61 15.92
N GLY A 28 -6.59 27.94 15.94
CA GLY A 28 -6.40 26.67 16.62
C GLY A 28 -7.14 25.51 15.93
N GLY A 29 -7.23 24.38 16.63
CA GLY A 29 -7.87 23.15 16.14
C GLY A 29 -7.08 21.91 16.49
N ARG A 30 -7.62 20.73 16.13
CA ARG A 30 -6.90 19.47 16.33
C ARG A 30 -5.58 19.53 15.54
N PRO A 31 -4.43 19.30 16.21
CA PRO A 31 -3.14 19.35 15.55
C PRO A 31 -3.10 18.46 14.30
N TRP A 32 -2.51 18.99 13.23
CA TRP A 32 -2.29 18.19 12.03
C TRP A 32 -1.33 17.03 12.35
N VAL A 33 -1.73 15.83 11.97
CA VAL A 33 -0.92 14.63 12.24
C VAL A 33 0.15 14.47 11.17
N GLY A 34 1.42 14.47 11.63
CA GLY A 34 2.64 14.13 10.89
C GLY A 34 2.47 13.03 9.85
N HIS A 35 3.03 13.21 8.66
CA HIS A 35 3.00 12.15 7.63
C HIS A 35 3.66 10.86 8.11
N ARG A 36 4.74 10.99 8.88
CA ARG A 36 5.48 9.87 9.48
C ARG A 36 4.62 9.08 10.48
N ALA A 37 3.84 9.77 11.31
CA ALA A 37 2.93 9.13 12.25
C ALA A 37 1.81 8.37 11.51
N ALA A 38 1.26 8.96 10.44
CA ALA A 38 0.27 8.26 9.61
C ALA A 38 0.85 7.02 8.92
N LEU A 39 2.07 7.10 8.37
CA LEU A 39 2.73 5.96 7.73
C LEU A 39 3.06 4.84 8.71
N ARG A 40 3.52 5.19 9.90
CA ARG A 40 3.77 4.22 10.97
C ARG A 40 2.50 3.42 11.30
N VAL A 41 1.36 4.09 11.41
CA VAL A 41 0.08 3.41 11.66
C VAL A 41 -0.38 2.56 10.48
N ILE A 42 -0.21 3.05 9.24
CA ILE A 42 -0.51 2.24 8.05
C ILE A 42 0.34 0.96 8.05
N GLY A 43 1.66 1.08 8.25
CA GLY A 43 2.56 -0.06 8.32
C GLY A 43 2.21 -1.03 9.45
N TYR A 44 1.88 -0.51 10.64
CA TYR A 44 1.43 -1.32 11.76
C TYR A 44 0.18 -2.14 11.43
N VAL A 45 -0.85 -1.51 10.84
CA VAL A 45 -2.10 -2.20 10.47
C VAL A 45 -1.83 -3.26 9.39
N LEU A 46 -1.00 -2.96 8.39
CA LEU A 46 -0.66 -3.92 7.33
C LEU A 46 0.11 -5.14 7.86
N ALA A 47 0.99 -4.95 8.85
CA ALA A 47 1.77 -6.05 9.40
C ALA A 47 1.04 -6.87 10.47
N SER A 48 0.19 -6.22 11.28
CA SER A 48 -0.52 -6.87 12.40
C SER A 48 -1.92 -7.35 12.05
N GLY A 49 -2.53 -6.82 10.98
CA GLY A 49 -3.89 -7.15 10.58
C GLY A 49 -4.99 -6.63 11.52
N VAL A 50 -4.65 -5.77 12.48
CA VAL A 50 -5.65 -5.21 13.41
C VAL A 50 -6.65 -4.30 12.69
N ARG A 51 -7.85 -4.17 13.25
CA ARG A 51 -8.83 -3.21 12.73
C ARG A 51 -8.31 -1.78 12.94
N TRP A 52 -8.65 -0.87 12.03
CA TRP A 52 -8.32 0.55 12.17
C TRP A 52 -8.80 1.19 13.48
N ALA A 53 -9.86 0.65 14.10
CA ALA A 53 -10.38 1.11 15.38
C ALA A 53 -9.54 0.65 16.59
N ASP A 54 -8.75 -0.42 16.44
CA ASP A 54 -7.97 -1.05 17.51
C ASP A 54 -6.49 -0.63 17.47
N VAL A 55 -6.14 0.40 16.70
CA VAL A 55 -4.78 0.93 16.63
C VAL A 55 -4.41 1.55 17.98
N PRO A 56 -3.29 1.14 18.62
CA PRO A 56 -2.83 1.72 19.87
C PRO A 56 -2.59 3.22 19.78
N ALA A 57 -3.00 3.95 20.82
CA ALA A 57 -2.86 5.41 20.88
C ALA A 57 -1.39 5.86 20.87
N GLU A 58 -0.47 5.05 21.41
CA GLU A 58 0.96 5.36 21.46
C GLU A 58 1.60 5.53 20.07
N LEU A 59 0.96 5.04 19.00
CA LEU A 59 1.43 5.21 17.63
C LEU A 59 1.23 6.63 17.08
N GLY A 60 0.67 7.56 17.85
CA GLY A 60 0.65 9.01 17.56
C GLY A 60 -0.27 9.42 16.41
N CYS A 61 -1.07 8.50 15.89
CA CYS A 61 -2.10 8.74 14.88
C CYS A 61 -3.24 7.76 15.11
N SER A 62 -4.49 8.21 15.00
CA SER A 62 -5.63 7.28 15.05
C SER A 62 -5.71 6.48 13.74
N GLY A 63 -6.11 5.21 13.81
CA GLY A 63 -6.27 4.40 12.61
C GLY A 63 -7.25 5.00 11.60
N ARG A 64 -8.32 5.68 12.05
CA ARG A 64 -9.23 6.43 11.16
C ARG A 64 -8.52 7.55 10.38
N THR A 65 -7.59 8.26 11.01
CA THR A 65 -6.79 9.31 10.33
C THR A 65 -5.83 8.68 9.33
N ALA A 66 -5.15 7.61 9.72
CA ALA A 66 -4.24 6.86 8.86
C ALA A 66 -4.96 6.27 7.63
N HIS A 67 -6.13 5.68 7.81
CA HIS A 67 -6.95 5.16 6.71
C HIS A 67 -7.36 6.26 5.72
N ARG A 68 -7.78 7.44 6.19
CA ARG A 68 -8.07 8.58 5.32
C ARG A 68 -6.83 9.03 4.53
N ARG A 69 -5.64 9.01 5.15
CA ARG A 69 -4.38 9.34 4.47
C ARG A 69 -3.98 8.28 3.44
N LEU A 70 -4.21 7.00 3.75
CA LEU A 70 -4.01 5.90 2.81
C LEU A 70 -4.83 6.12 1.54
N ARG A 71 -6.14 6.40 1.69
CA ARG A 71 -7.06 6.65 0.57
C ARG A 71 -6.71 7.92 -0.22
N ALA A 72 -6.45 9.03 0.46
CA ALA A 72 -6.06 10.27 -0.22
C ALA A 72 -4.76 10.14 -1.01
N ARG A 73 -3.82 9.29 -0.56
CA ARG A 73 -2.58 9.00 -1.30
C ARG A 73 -2.80 8.07 -2.48
N GLU A 74 -3.72 7.11 -2.35
CA GLU A 74 -4.17 6.27 -3.45
C GLU A 74 -4.78 7.11 -4.57
N GLU A 75 -5.73 7.98 -4.23
CA GLU A 75 -6.40 8.89 -5.17
C GLU A 75 -5.42 9.85 -5.85
N ALA A 76 -4.34 10.23 -5.16
CA ALA A 76 -3.29 11.09 -5.69
C ALA A 76 -2.20 10.32 -6.47
N GLY A 77 -2.26 9.00 -6.58
CA GLY A 77 -1.23 8.17 -7.25
C GLY A 77 0.12 8.13 -6.54
N ILE A 78 0.18 8.54 -5.27
CA ILE A 78 1.44 8.65 -4.51
C ILE A 78 2.08 7.27 -4.30
N TRP A 79 1.28 6.21 -4.11
CA TRP A 79 1.80 4.85 -3.92
C TRP A 79 2.53 4.34 -5.17
N ASP A 80 2.00 4.63 -6.36
CA ASP A 80 2.65 4.25 -7.63
C ASP A 80 3.98 4.98 -7.82
N GLN A 81 4.03 6.27 -7.47
CA GLN A 81 5.25 7.08 -7.53
C GLN A 81 6.32 6.53 -6.57
N TRP A 82 5.92 6.22 -5.34
CA TRP A 82 6.81 5.61 -4.34
C TRP A 82 7.37 4.28 -4.81
N TYR A 83 6.49 3.43 -5.33
CA TYR A 83 6.88 2.14 -5.85
C TYR A 83 7.90 2.25 -6.99
N ALA A 84 7.68 3.19 -7.92
CA ALA A 84 8.61 3.45 -9.01
C ALA A 84 9.98 3.91 -8.50
N ASP A 85 10.05 4.77 -7.50
CA ASP A 85 11.32 5.24 -6.93
C ASP A 85 12.07 4.14 -6.20
N LEU A 86 11.37 3.30 -5.44
CA LEU A 86 11.99 2.14 -4.80
C LEU A 86 12.59 1.19 -5.85
N LEU A 87 11.87 0.91 -6.94
CA LEU A 87 12.40 0.12 -8.05
C LEU A 87 13.60 0.78 -8.75
N ARG A 88 13.62 2.12 -8.85
CA ARG A 88 14.77 2.87 -9.39
C ARG A 88 15.99 2.78 -8.49
N LEU A 89 15.81 2.80 -7.17
CA LEU A 89 16.91 2.66 -6.20
C LEU A 89 17.51 1.25 -6.17
N LEU A 90 16.71 0.21 -6.39
CA LEU A 90 17.19 -1.18 -6.41
C LEU A 90 18.07 -1.47 -7.63
N ARG A 91 17.87 -0.76 -8.75
CA ARG A 91 18.61 -0.97 -10.00
C ARG A 91 20.13 -0.70 -9.87
N PRO A 92 20.61 0.49 -9.45
CA PRO A 92 22.05 0.73 -9.29
C PRO A 92 22.66 -0.07 -8.13
N ALA A 93 21.84 -0.48 -7.15
CA ALA A 93 22.30 -1.30 -6.03
C ALA A 93 22.53 -2.78 -6.39
N GLY A 94 22.24 -3.21 -7.63
CA GLY A 94 22.32 -4.62 -8.03
C GLY A 94 21.33 -5.52 -7.30
N LYS A 95 20.30 -4.93 -6.68
CA LYS A 95 19.27 -5.62 -5.88
C LYS A 95 17.99 -5.89 -6.68
N ARG A 96 18.06 -5.77 -8.00
CA ARG A 96 16.98 -6.09 -8.94
C ARG A 96 17.55 -6.98 -10.03
N ASP A 97 17.05 -8.20 -10.09
CA ASP A 97 17.37 -9.13 -11.16
C ASP A 97 16.44 -8.85 -12.35
N THR A 98 17.02 -8.69 -13.55
CA THR A 98 16.26 -8.48 -14.79
C THR A 98 16.32 -9.66 -15.75
N ASP A 99 17.10 -10.69 -15.43
CA ASP A 99 17.34 -11.82 -16.31
C ASP A 99 16.19 -12.82 -16.25
N ARG A 100 15.54 -12.94 -15.09
CA ARG A 100 14.40 -13.84 -14.87
C ARG A 100 13.31 -13.17 -14.05
N VAL A 101 12.09 -13.33 -14.53
CA VAL A 101 10.87 -12.92 -13.83
C VAL A 101 9.91 -14.10 -13.74
N VAL A 102 9.21 -14.21 -12.61
CA VAL A 102 8.11 -15.15 -12.40
C VAL A 102 6.83 -14.34 -12.35
N ILE A 103 5.81 -14.81 -13.06
CA ILE A 103 4.49 -14.21 -13.08
C ILE A 103 3.50 -15.24 -12.56
N ASP A 104 2.74 -14.87 -11.56
CA ASP A 104 1.65 -15.70 -11.04
C ASP A 104 0.40 -14.85 -10.80
N ARG A 105 -0.76 -15.50 -10.73
CA ARG A 105 -2.05 -14.87 -10.49
C ARG A 105 -2.85 -15.59 -9.43
N VAL A 106 -3.52 -14.83 -8.57
CA VAL A 106 -4.47 -15.34 -7.58
C VAL A 106 -5.86 -14.74 -7.81
N TYR A 107 -6.88 -15.56 -7.61
CA TYR A 107 -8.28 -15.12 -7.61
C TYR A 107 -8.77 -14.97 -6.17
N VAL A 108 -9.23 -13.76 -5.84
CA VAL A 108 -9.80 -13.43 -4.54
C VAL A 108 -11.30 -13.17 -4.69
N ARG A 109 -12.05 -13.62 -3.70
CA ARG A 109 -13.51 -13.45 -3.63
C ARG A 109 -13.85 -11.97 -3.38
N ALA A 110 -14.52 -11.31 -4.32
CA ALA A 110 -15.05 -9.96 -4.11
C ALA A 110 -16.50 -10.05 -3.62
N PHE A 111 -16.69 -10.14 -2.30
CA PHE A 111 -18.02 -10.28 -1.71
C PHE A 111 -18.93 -9.08 -2.00
N GLY A 112 -18.38 -7.86 -2.00
CA GLY A 112 -19.12 -6.62 -2.27
C GLY A 112 -19.09 -6.13 -3.72
N GLY A 113 -18.39 -6.83 -4.62
CA GLY A 113 -18.16 -6.35 -5.98
C GLY A 113 -17.27 -5.10 -6.05
N GLY A 114 -17.33 -4.39 -7.18
CA GLY A 114 -16.54 -3.19 -7.47
C GLY A 114 -16.12 -3.13 -8.94
N GLU A 115 -15.49 -2.03 -9.34
CA GLU A 115 -15.08 -1.77 -10.73
C GLU A 115 -14.15 -2.85 -11.31
N ALA A 116 -13.26 -3.41 -10.48
CA ALA A 116 -12.35 -4.50 -10.85
C ALA A 116 -12.88 -5.89 -10.45
N THR A 117 -14.17 -6.15 -10.68
CA THR A 117 -14.81 -7.43 -10.37
C THR A 117 -15.39 -8.08 -11.63
N GLY A 118 -15.23 -9.39 -11.76
CA GLY A 118 -15.81 -10.18 -12.84
C GLY A 118 -16.06 -11.64 -12.43
N PRO A 119 -16.64 -12.49 -13.28
CA PRO A 119 -16.96 -13.87 -12.90
C PRO A 119 -15.68 -14.69 -12.60
N SER A 120 -15.60 -15.25 -11.39
CA SER A 120 -14.43 -16.06 -10.97
C SER A 120 -14.51 -17.50 -11.47
N PRO A 121 -13.44 -18.05 -12.10
CA PRO A 121 -13.42 -19.45 -12.55
C PRO A 121 -13.35 -20.42 -11.35
N VAL A 122 -12.61 -20.06 -10.30
CA VAL A 122 -12.50 -20.86 -9.06
C VAL A 122 -13.66 -20.64 -8.08
N GLY A 123 -14.57 -19.73 -8.40
CA GLY A 123 -15.71 -19.35 -7.56
C GLY A 123 -17.07 -19.75 -8.12
N ARG A 124 -17.14 -20.69 -9.08
CA ARG A 124 -18.37 -21.06 -9.81
C ARG A 124 -19.06 -19.85 -10.46
N GLY A 125 -18.27 -18.92 -11.00
CA GLY A 125 -18.78 -17.70 -11.61
C GLY A 125 -19.20 -16.60 -10.64
N LYS A 126 -19.05 -16.79 -9.32
CA LYS A 126 -19.28 -15.71 -8.35
C LYS A 126 -18.32 -14.54 -8.62
N PRO A 127 -18.67 -13.28 -8.33
CA PRO A 127 -17.84 -12.07 -8.59
C PRO A 127 -16.40 -12.03 -7.99
N GLY A 128 -15.34 -12.44 -8.68
CA GLY A 128 -13.96 -12.39 -8.18
C GLY A 128 -13.16 -11.20 -8.70
N THR A 129 -12.01 -10.99 -8.07
CA THR A 129 -10.93 -10.14 -8.54
C THR A 129 -9.69 -11.02 -8.76
N LYS A 130 -8.95 -10.74 -9.83
CA LYS A 130 -7.70 -11.39 -10.20
C LYS A 130 -6.56 -10.43 -9.88
N HIS A 131 -5.64 -10.85 -9.02
CA HIS A 131 -4.38 -10.14 -8.78
C HIS A 131 -3.26 -10.91 -9.47
N THR A 132 -2.56 -10.25 -10.40
CA THR A 132 -1.38 -10.79 -11.08
C THR A 132 -0.15 -10.08 -10.53
N LEU A 133 0.85 -10.84 -10.10
CA LEU A 133 2.08 -10.32 -9.54
C LEU A 133 3.26 -10.81 -10.39
N MET A 134 4.13 -9.90 -10.78
CA MET A 134 5.43 -10.19 -11.38
C MET A 134 6.51 -9.95 -10.35
N VAL A 135 7.39 -10.93 -10.18
CA VAL A 135 8.47 -10.90 -9.18
C VAL A 135 9.78 -11.28 -9.85
N ASP A 136 10.88 -10.64 -9.47
CA ASP A 136 12.22 -11.07 -9.92
C ASP A 136 12.73 -12.29 -9.15
N ARG A 137 13.90 -12.81 -9.56
CA ARG A 137 14.54 -13.97 -8.91
C ARG A 137 14.86 -13.77 -7.42
N SER A 138 15.06 -12.52 -6.99
CA SER A 138 15.39 -12.17 -5.61
C SER A 138 14.17 -11.92 -4.73
N GLY A 139 12.96 -11.99 -5.31
CA GLY A 139 11.70 -11.75 -4.60
C GLY A 139 11.22 -10.30 -4.66
N VAL A 140 11.85 -9.43 -5.45
CA VAL A 140 11.40 -8.04 -5.61
C VAL A 140 10.12 -8.02 -6.45
N PRO A 141 8.99 -7.51 -5.91
CA PRO A 141 7.79 -7.33 -6.71
C PRO A 141 8.06 -6.25 -7.75
N LEU A 142 7.96 -6.58 -9.04
CA LEU A 142 8.25 -5.71 -10.18
C LEU A 142 7.00 -5.06 -10.79
N SER A 143 5.85 -5.73 -10.68
CA SER A 143 4.54 -5.10 -10.93
C SER A 143 3.42 -5.91 -10.30
N ILE A 144 2.35 -5.23 -9.91
CA ILE A 144 1.07 -5.85 -9.54
C ILE A 144 -0.03 -5.29 -10.45
N ARG A 145 -0.93 -6.18 -10.90
CA ARG A 145 -2.10 -5.81 -11.69
C ARG A 145 -3.34 -6.42 -11.07
N THR A 146 -4.38 -5.60 -10.97
CA THR A 146 -5.69 -6.01 -10.46
C THR A 146 -6.70 -5.89 -11.60
N ALA A 147 -7.45 -6.94 -11.84
CA ALA A 147 -8.50 -6.99 -12.86
C ALA A 147 -9.71 -7.79 -12.35
N GLY A 148 -10.84 -7.67 -13.04
CA GLY A 148 -11.98 -8.56 -12.80
C GLY A 148 -11.59 -10.03 -12.98
N GLY A 149 -12.26 -10.92 -12.26
CA GLY A 149 -12.26 -12.34 -12.59
C GLY A 149 -12.75 -12.55 -14.02
N GLU A 150 -12.12 -13.46 -14.74
CA GLU A 150 -12.50 -13.83 -16.11
C GLU A 150 -12.74 -15.34 -16.13
N ARG A 151 -13.74 -15.79 -16.88
CA ARG A 151 -13.88 -17.21 -17.23
C ARG A 151 -13.02 -17.47 -18.46
N GLU A 152 -12.28 -18.57 -18.44
CA GLU A 152 -11.68 -19.15 -19.64
C GLU A 152 -12.76 -19.83 -20.49
#